data_AF-A0A6V8U208-F1
#
_entry.id   AF-A0A6V8U208-F1
#
_cell.length_a   1.000
_cell.length_b   1.000
_cell.length_c   1.000
_cell.angle_alpha   90.00
_cell.angle_beta   90.00
_cell.angle_gamma   90.00
#
_symmetry.space_group_name_H-M   'P 1'
#
loop_
_entity.id
_entity.type
_entity.pdbx_description
1 polymer ?
#
loop_
_entity_poly.entity_id
_entity_poly.type
_entity_poly.pdbx_seq_one_letter_code
_entity_poly.pdbx_strand_id
1 'polypeptide(L)'
;NICERLCGEEPFLPSDKADRYLPVSFYKHTQGVQRLNEYVEANPAAGSSIVNKKNETLYERFDNNAVMLNDKKLSISAHKKRIAEYKSLLKP
;
A
#
# COMPACT_ATOMS: atom_id res chain seq x y z
N ASN A 1 -7.91 -7.80 19.01
CA ASN A 1 -9.15 -7.02 19.16
C ASN A 1 -10.09 -7.66 20.18
N ILE A 2 -10.70 -8.82 19.89
CA ILE A 2 -11.64 -9.51 20.80
C ILE A 2 -11.05 -9.81 22.19
N CYS A 3 -9.77 -10.18 22.27
CA CYS A 3 -9.09 -10.39 23.55
C CYS A 3 -8.46 -9.13 24.15
N GLU A 4 -8.81 -7.94 23.66
CA GLU A 4 -8.31 -6.63 24.14
C GLU A 4 -6.79 -6.39 24.03
N ARG A 5 -6.04 -7.32 23.39
CA ARG A 5 -4.58 -7.23 23.20
C ARG A 5 -4.12 -6.46 21.94
N LEU A 6 -4.93 -5.55 21.40
CA LEU A 6 -4.58 -4.83 20.17
C LEU A 6 -4.00 -3.43 20.46
N CYS A 7 -4.81 -2.55 21.06
CA CYS A 7 -4.40 -1.17 21.32
C CYS A 7 -3.82 -0.99 22.74
N GLY A 8 -4.26 -1.80 23.71
CA GLY A 8 -3.88 -1.63 25.11
C GLY A 8 -4.42 -0.30 25.65
N GLU A 9 -3.54 0.51 26.22
CA GLU A 9 -3.87 1.84 26.74
C GLU A 9 -4.13 2.89 25.64
N GLU A 10 -3.60 2.68 24.43
CA GLU A 10 -3.79 3.62 23.33
C GLU A 10 -5.23 3.58 22.79
N PRO A 11 -5.82 4.74 22.44
CA PRO A 11 -7.21 4.80 21.96
C PRO A 11 -7.40 4.20 20.56
N PHE A 12 -6.33 4.07 19.76
CA PHE A 12 -6.34 3.47 18.43
C PHE A 12 -4.99 2.77 18.18
N LEU A 13 -4.96 1.85 17.20
CA LEU A 13 -3.71 1.19 16.81
C LEU A 13 -2.92 2.10 15.85
N PRO A 14 -1.72 2.59 16.23
CA PRO A 14 -0.90 3.43 15.38
C PRO A 14 -0.34 2.63 14.19
N SER A 15 0.12 3.35 13.16
CA SER A 15 0.49 2.75 11.88
C SER A 15 1.67 1.79 11.95
N ASP A 16 2.67 2.07 12.77
CA ASP A 16 3.84 1.23 12.99
C ASP A 16 3.48 -0.12 13.62
N LYS A 17 2.49 -0.13 14.54
CA LYS A 17 1.93 -1.38 15.08
C LYS A 17 1.06 -2.07 14.03
N ALA A 18 0.24 -1.32 13.29
CA ALA A 18 -0.63 -1.87 12.24
C ALA A 18 0.16 -2.58 11.13
N ASP A 19 1.36 -2.10 10.78
CA ASP A 19 2.25 -2.72 9.79
C ASP A 19 2.62 -4.16 10.14
N ARG A 20 2.66 -4.50 11.43
CA ARG A 20 2.94 -5.86 11.91
C ARG A 20 1.75 -6.81 11.80
N TYR A 21 0.56 -6.27 11.51
CA TYR A 21 -0.69 -7.04 11.39
C TYR A 21 -1.18 -7.14 9.94
N LEU A 22 -1.04 -6.07 9.16
CA LEU A 22 -1.68 -5.97 7.85
C LEU A 22 -0.82 -6.59 6.73
N PRO A 23 -1.44 -7.35 5.80
CA PRO A 23 -0.71 -7.97 4.71
C PRO A 23 -0.31 -6.96 3.63
N VAL A 24 0.71 -7.31 2.83
CA VAL A 24 1.29 -6.47 1.77
C VAL A 24 0.25 -5.95 0.76
N SER A 25 -0.85 -6.67 0.58
CA SER A 25 -1.93 -6.29 -0.33
C SER A 25 -2.59 -4.96 0.03
N PHE A 26 -2.59 -4.56 1.31
CA PHE A 26 -3.15 -3.28 1.78
C PHE A 26 -2.30 -2.08 1.35
N TYR A 27 -1.01 -2.29 1.11
CA TYR A 27 -0.04 -1.22 0.85
C TYR A 27 0.19 -0.97 -0.65
N LYS A 28 -0.54 -1.67 -1.53
CA LYS A 28 -0.44 -1.54 -3.01
C LYS A 28 -0.80 -0.14 -3.56
N HIS A 29 -1.40 0.70 -2.74
CA HIS A 29 -1.86 2.04 -3.09
C HIS A 29 -1.28 3.12 -2.16
N THR A 30 -0.27 2.79 -1.34
CA THR A 30 0.45 3.76 -0.51
C THR A 30 0.98 4.92 -1.37
N GLN A 31 0.89 6.14 -0.84
CA GLN A 31 1.12 7.37 -1.61
C GLN A 31 2.54 7.95 -1.47
N GLY A 32 3.36 7.44 -0.55
CA GLY A 32 4.72 7.89 -0.34
C GLY A 32 5.69 6.72 -0.26
N VAL A 33 6.87 6.89 -0.85
CA VAL A 33 7.94 5.86 -0.82
C VAL A 33 8.46 5.65 0.59
N GLN A 34 8.62 6.72 1.38
CA GLN A 34 9.07 6.62 2.78
C GLN A 34 8.14 5.74 3.61
N ARG A 35 6.82 5.88 3.42
CA ARG A 35 5.82 5.07 4.13
C ARG A 35 5.87 3.58 3.73
N LEU A 36 6.25 3.27 2.50
CA LEU A 36 6.50 1.89 2.06
C LEU A 36 7.77 1.32 2.69
N ASN A 37 8.83 2.14 2.83
CA ASN A 37 10.06 1.73 3.51
C ASN A 37 9.77 1.32 4.96
N GLU A 38 9.01 2.14 5.70
CA GLU A 38 8.56 1.83 7.08
C GLU A 38 7.82 0.47 7.16
N TYR A 39 6.94 0.19 6.19
CA TYR A 39 6.23 -1.09 6.14
C TYR A 39 7.17 -2.29 5.88
N VAL A 40 8.12 -2.14 4.96
CA VAL A 40 9.09 -3.18 4.59
C VAL A 40 10.11 -3.42 5.70
N GLU A 41 10.47 -2.41 6.49
CA GLU A 41 11.30 -2.59 7.69
C GLU A 41 10.61 -3.52 8.71
N ALA A 42 9.30 -3.37 8.91
CA ALA A 42 8.52 -4.27 9.75
C ALA A 42 8.25 -5.65 9.09
N ASN A 43 8.33 -5.73 7.75
CA ASN A 43 8.01 -6.92 6.97
C ASN A 43 9.03 -7.13 5.82
N PRO A 44 10.28 -7.60 6.10
CA PRO A 44 11.35 -7.58 5.10
C PRO A 44 11.03 -8.32 3.79
N ALA A 45 10.30 -9.43 3.85
CA ALA A 45 9.88 -10.20 2.68
C ALA A 45 8.89 -9.45 1.76
N ALA A 46 8.25 -8.38 2.25
CA ALA A 46 7.28 -7.62 1.47
C ALA A 46 7.93 -6.83 0.30
N GLY A 47 9.20 -6.44 0.43
CA GLY A 47 9.91 -5.68 -0.60
C GLY A 47 10.01 -6.43 -1.93
N SER A 48 10.22 -7.75 -1.88
CA SER A 48 10.31 -8.65 -3.05
C SER A 48 9.04 -9.47 -3.30
N SER A 49 7.96 -9.22 -2.55
CA SER A 49 6.72 -9.98 -2.70
C SER A 49 6.00 -9.58 -3.99
N ILE A 50 5.57 -10.57 -4.78
CA ILE A 50 4.73 -10.35 -5.96
C ILE A 50 3.33 -9.92 -5.53
N VAL A 51 2.92 -8.70 -5.90
CA VAL A 51 1.68 -8.08 -5.41
C VAL A 51 0.52 -8.14 -6.39
N ASN A 52 0.73 -8.61 -7.62
CA ASN A 52 -0.32 -8.71 -8.64
C ASN A 52 0.02 -9.73 -9.74
N LYS A 53 -0.97 -9.99 -10.62
CA LYS A 53 -0.85 -10.93 -11.76
C LYS A 53 0.08 -10.46 -12.89
N LYS A 54 0.67 -9.26 -12.80
CA LYS A 54 1.68 -8.76 -13.74
C LYS A 54 3.11 -9.08 -13.29
N ASN A 55 3.26 -9.90 -12.24
CA ASN A 55 4.55 -10.28 -11.66
C ASN A 55 5.40 -9.07 -11.20
N GLU A 56 4.74 -8.00 -10.74
CA GLU A 56 5.42 -6.84 -10.14
C GLU A 56 5.56 -7.03 -8.62
N THR A 57 6.71 -6.64 -8.08
CA THR A 57 6.93 -6.43 -6.65
C THR A 57 6.19 -5.19 -6.13
N LEU A 58 6.21 -4.96 -4.80
CA LEU A 58 5.57 -3.79 -4.19
C LEU A 58 6.18 -2.46 -4.68
N TYR A 59 7.52 -2.37 -4.73
CA TYR A 59 8.22 -1.17 -5.18
C TYR A 59 8.08 -0.93 -6.68
N GLU A 60 8.22 -1.97 -7.52
CA GLU A 60 8.01 -1.87 -8.96
C GLU A 60 6.58 -1.41 -9.27
N ARG A 61 5.58 -1.97 -8.58
CA ARG A 61 4.19 -1.53 -8.71
C ARG A 61 4.04 -0.05 -8.32
N PHE A 62 4.68 0.40 -7.24
CA PHE A 62 4.61 1.80 -6.81
C PHE A 62 5.14 2.72 -7.91
N ASP A 63 6.33 2.44 -8.44
CA ASP A 63 6.97 3.26 -9.48
C ASP A 63 6.18 3.24 -10.81
N ASN A 64 5.65 2.08 -11.23
CA ASN A 64 4.79 1.95 -12.41
C ASN A 64 3.44 2.70 -12.29
N ASN A 65 3.11 3.22 -11.10
CA ASN A 65 1.93 4.03 -10.85
C ASN A 65 2.26 5.42 -10.28
N ALA A 66 3.52 5.85 -10.39
CA ALA A 66 3.95 7.17 -10.01
C ALA A 66 4.06 8.12 -11.22
N VAL A 67 4.03 9.43 -10.93
CA VAL A 67 4.27 10.51 -11.90
C VAL A 67 5.21 11.54 -11.27
N MET A 68 5.92 12.28 -12.12
CA MET A 68 6.72 13.44 -11.70
C MET A 68 5.91 14.72 -11.87
N LEU A 69 5.82 15.53 -10.81
CA LEU A 69 5.19 16.85 -10.84
C LEU A 69 6.00 17.79 -9.96
N ASN A 70 6.50 18.90 -10.53
CA ASN A 70 7.38 19.86 -9.84
C ASN A 70 8.55 19.16 -9.11
N ASP A 71 9.24 18.27 -9.83
CA ASP A 71 10.36 17.44 -9.32
C ASP A 71 10.03 16.52 -8.14
N LYS A 72 8.74 16.29 -7.85
CA LYS A 72 8.27 15.35 -6.83
C LYS A 72 7.64 14.12 -7.47
N LYS A 73 8.07 12.94 -7.00
CA LYS A 73 7.47 11.65 -7.37
C LYS A 73 6.19 11.42 -6.54
N LEU A 74 5.04 11.37 -7.21
CA LEU A 74 3.72 11.20 -6.58
C LEU A 74 3.02 9.94 -7.12
N SER A 75 2.44 9.13 -6.24
CA SER A 75 1.66 7.95 -6.65
C SER A 75 0.25 8.34 -7.07
N ILE A 76 -0.12 8.02 -8.31
CA ILE A 76 -1.49 8.14 -8.85
C ILE A 76 -2.21 6.78 -8.86
N SER A 77 -1.70 5.80 -8.13
CA SER A 77 -2.23 4.43 -8.08
C SER A 77 -3.73 4.40 -7.70
N ALA A 78 -4.14 5.19 -6.70
CA ALA A 78 -5.55 5.31 -6.29
C ALA A 78 -6.43 6.01 -7.35
N HIS A 79 -5.88 7.01 -8.06
CA HIS A 79 -6.59 7.68 -9.17
C HIS A 79 -6.83 6.71 -10.33
N LYS A 80 -5.82 5.91 -10.70
CA LYS A 80 -5.95 4.85 -11.72
C LYS A 80 -6.94 3.77 -11.27
N LYS A 81 -6.97 3.43 -9.97
CA LYS A 81 -7.96 2.50 -9.40
C LYS A 81 -9.38 3.03 -9.56
N ARG A 82 -9.63 4.31 -9.28
CA ARG A 82 -10.95 4.94 -9.52
C ARG A 82 -11.40 4.80 -10.97
N ILE A 83 -10.51 5.12 -11.93
CA ILE A 83 -10.81 4.96 -13.37
C ILE A 83 -11.13 3.49 -13.71
N ALA A 84 -10.40 2.54 -13.13
CA ALA A 84 -10.66 1.12 -13.35
C ALA A 84 -12.03 0.66 -12.82
N GLU A 85 -12.45 1.15 -11.65
CA GLU A 85 -13.78 0.88 -11.11
C GLU A 85 -14.89 1.54 -11.94
N TYR A 86 -14.69 2.74 -12.48
CA TYR A 86 -15.68 3.33 -13.38
C TYR A 86 -15.80 2.55 -14.69
N LYS A 87 -14.67 2.13 -15.26
CA LYS A 87 -14.66 1.32 -16.47
C LYS A 87 -15.27 -0.06 -16.26
N SER A 88 -15.23 -0.65 -15.05
CA SER A 88 -15.80 -1.98 -14.81
C SER A 88 -17.32 -1.96 -14.87
N LEU A 89 -17.97 -0.86 -14.49
CA LEU A 89 -19.42 -0.67 -14.60
C LEU A 89 -19.92 -0.54 -16.04
N LEU A 90 -19.05 -0.13 -16.96
CA LEU A 90 -19.37 0.04 -18.38
C LEU A 90 -19.07 -1.20 -19.23
N LYS A 91 -18.51 -2.27 -18.62
CA LYS A 91 -18.23 -3.51 -19.34
C LYS A 91 -19.54 -4.32 -19.45
N PRO A 92 -19.86 -4.84 -20.64
CA PRO A 92 -21.01 -5.73 -20.83
C PRO A 92 -20.83 -7.06 -20.10
#